data_AF-A0A3M1DPP6-F1
#
_entry.id   AF-A0A3M1DPP6-F1
#
_cell.length_a   1.000
_cell.length_b   1.000
_cell.length_c   1.000
_cell.angle_alpha   90.00
_cell.angle_beta   90.00
_cell.angle_gamma   90.00
#
_symmetry.space_group_name_H-M   'P 1'
#
loop_
_entity.id
_entity.type
_entity.pdbx_description
1 polymer ?
#
loop_
_entity_poly.entity_id
_entity_poly.type
_entity_poly.pdbx_seq_one_letter_code
_entity_poly.pdbx_strand_id
1 'polypeptide(L)' 'IGLEDARTIVSIFAGAHIDIPKCDRFWRAWTHKLIVTANERQIDLARKFGYTDRHVRRIQRRHQKQKNKDQIDLID' A
#
# COMPACT_ATOMS: atom_id res chain seq x y z
N ILE A 1 -5.04 -5.10 -16.69
CA ILE A 1 -4.11 -3.94 -16.80
C ILE A 1 -4.47 -3.24 -18.09
N GLY A 2 -4.80 -1.94 -18.04
CA GLY A 2 -5.15 -1.19 -19.24
C GLY A 2 -3.95 -0.95 -20.15
N LEU A 3 -4.18 -0.47 -21.38
CA LEU A 3 -3.11 -0.18 -22.35
C LEU A 3 -2.13 0.88 -21.81
N GLU A 4 -2.64 1.93 -21.15
CA GLU A 4 -1.84 3.02 -20.59
C GLU A 4 -0.98 2.55 -19.40
N ASP A 5 -1.56 1.74 -18.51
CA ASP A 5 -0.83 1.14 -17.40
C ASP A 5 0.31 0.26 -17.91
N ALA A 6 0.04 -0.56 -18.94
CA ALA A 6 1.03 -1.45 -19.54
C ALA A 6 2.17 -0.67 -20.21
N ARG A 7 1.86 0.40 -20.94
CA ARG A 7 2.87 1.30 -21.53
C ARG A 7 3.76 1.94 -20.46
N THR A 8 3.16 2.37 -19.35
CA THR A 8 3.89 2.97 -18.23
C THR A 8 4.86 1.96 -17.63
N ILE A 9 4.40 0.75 -17.35
CA ILE A 9 5.25 -0.33 -16.82
C ILE A 9 6.41 -0.63 -17.77
N VAL A 10 6.13 -0.78 -19.07
CA VAL A 10 7.19 -1.03 -20.06
C VAL A 10 8.15 0.15 -20.14
N SER A 11 7.69 1.39 -20.10
CA SER A 11 8.57 2.57 -20.19
C SER A 11 9.52 2.72 -19.00
N ILE A 12 9.05 2.38 -17.79
CA ILE A 12 9.82 2.55 -16.55
C ILE A 12 10.76 1.36 -16.33
N PHE A 13 10.32 0.16 -16.69
CA PHE A 13 11.03 -1.09 -16.38
C PHE A 13 11.51 -1.84 -17.63
N ALA A 14 11.64 -1.17 -18.77
CA ALA A 14 12.18 -1.77 -20.00
C ALA A 14 13.54 -2.41 -19.73
N GLY A 15 13.66 -3.70 -20.04
CA GLY A 15 14.90 -4.47 -19.86
C GLY A 15 15.15 -4.97 -18.43
N ALA A 16 14.30 -4.63 -17.46
CA ALA A 16 14.38 -5.16 -16.11
C ALA A 16 13.57 -6.46 -15.99
N HIS A 17 14.18 -7.49 -15.41
CA HIS A 17 13.44 -8.65 -14.93
C HIS A 17 12.83 -8.30 -13.57
N ILE A 18 11.49 -8.30 -13.51
CA ILE A 18 10.76 -8.03 -12.27
C ILE A 18 10.08 -9.32 -11.84
N ASP A 19 10.50 -9.83 -10.69
CA ASP A 19 9.78 -10.91 -10.03
C ASP A 19 8.50 -10.37 -9.40
N ILE A 20 7.37 -10.77 -9.95
CA ILE A 20 6.05 -10.44 -9.41
C ILE A 20 5.72 -11.46 -8.32
N PRO A 21 5.63 -11.06 -7.03
CA PRO A 21 5.36 -12.02 -5.96
C PRO A 21 3.99 -12.65 -6.12
N LYS A 22 3.91 -13.98 -6.05
CA LYS A 22 2.63 -14.70 -6.18
C LYS A 22 1.85 -14.78 -4.86
N CYS A 23 2.44 -14.39 -3.73
CA CYS A 23 1.82 -14.56 -2.43
C CYS A 23 0.82 -13.43 -2.11
N ASP A 24 -0.41 -13.83 -1.78
CA ASP A 24 -1.49 -12.92 -1.36
C ASP A 24 -1.09 -12.03 -0.16
N ARG A 25 -0.28 -12.57 0.75
CA ARG A 25 0.26 -11.80 1.89
C ARG A 25 1.06 -10.58 1.45
N PHE A 26 1.86 -10.69 0.38
CA PHE A 26 2.62 -9.56 -0.16
C PHE A 26 1.67 -8.50 -0.73
N TRP A 27 0.71 -8.91 -1.57
CA TRP A 27 -0.23 -7.97 -2.17
C TRP A 27 -1.07 -7.24 -1.14
N ARG A 28 -1.53 -7.94 -0.09
CA ARG A 28 -2.22 -7.29 1.04
C ARG A 28 -1.32 -6.27 1.76
N ALA A 29 -0.06 -6.63 2.03
CA ALA A 29 0.88 -5.72 2.67
C ALA A 29 1.18 -4.49 1.78
N TRP A 30 1.29 -4.69 0.46
CA TRP A 30 1.48 -3.63 -0.51
C TRP A 30 0.27 -2.69 -0.55
N THR A 31 -0.94 -3.23 -0.65
CA THR A 31 -2.19 -2.44 -0.61
C THR A 31 -2.31 -1.65 0.69
N HIS A 32 -1.98 -2.25 1.83
CA HIS A 32 -1.95 -1.53 3.11
C HIS A 32 -0.94 -0.37 3.09
N LYS A 33 0.25 -0.58 2.52
CA LYS A 33 1.25 0.49 2.35
C LYS A 33 0.69 1.63 1.50
N LEU A 34 0.06 1.32 0.36
CA LEU A 34 -0.58 2.33 -0.50
C LEU A 34 -1.65 3.14 0.26
N ILE A 35 -2.51 2.46 1.03
CA ILE A 35 -3.56 3.09 1.85
C ILE A 35 -2.96 4.05 2.89
N VAL A 36 -1.82 3.72 3.47
CA VAL A 36 -1.16 4.55 4.50
C VAL A 36 -0.42 5.73 3.87
N THR A 37 0.17 5.56 2.69
CA THR A 37 0.95 6.61 2.02
C THR A 37 0.09 7.60 1.24
N ALA A 38 -1.15 7.24 0.91
CA ALA A 38 -2.04 8.08 0.14
C ALA A 38 -2.55 9.29 0.96
N ASN A 39 -2.48 10.48 0.37
CA ASN A 39 -3.06 11.70 0.93
C ASN A 39 -4.51 11.89 0.44
N GLU A 40 -5.35 10.89 0.69
CA GLU A 40 -6.77 10.85 0.29
C GLU A 40 -7.66 10.67 1.52
N ARG A 41 -8.95 11.03 1.42
CA ARG A 41 -9.90 10.82 2.53
C ARG A 41 -10.18 9.33 2.72
N GLN A 42 -10.47 8.94 3.96
CA GLN A 42 -10.70 7.55 4.35
C GLN A 42 -11.81 6.86 3.52
N ILE A 43 -12.90 7.58 3.23
CA ILE A 43 -14.05 7.10 2.45
C ILE A 43 -13.65 6.84 1.00
N ASP A 44 -12.80 7.70 0.41
CA ASP A 44 -12.36 7.57 -0.97
C ASP A 44 -11.41 6.38 -1.12
N LEU A 45 -10.51 6.19 -0.16
CA LEU A 45 -9.65 5.01 -0.07
C LEU A 45 -10.45 3.71 0.08
N ALA A 46 -11.50 3.73 0.91
CA ALA A 46 -12.38 2.58 1.08
C ALA A 46 -13.02 2.15 -0.24
N ARG A 47 -13.53 3.11 -1.02
CA ARG A 47 -14.09 2.86 -2.35
C ARG A 47 -13.04 2.37 -3.34
N LYS A 48 -11.88 3.04 -3.40
CA LYS A 48 -10.79 2.75 -4.33
C LYS A 48 -10.22 1.33 -4.17
N PHE A 49 -10.10 0.87 -2.93
CA PHE A 49 -9.52 -0.43 -2.62
C PHE A 49 -10.55 -1.51 -2.26
N GLY A 50 -11.86 -1.23 -2.39
CA GLY A 50 -12.92 -2.20 -2.11
C GLY A 50 -13.03 -2.62 -0.64
N TYR A 51 -12.65 -1.74 0.29
CA TYR A 51 -12.72 -1.97 1.73
C TYR A 51 -13.84 -1.18 2.39
N THR A 52 -14.16 -1.56 3.63
CA THR A 52 -15.02 -0.72 4.47
C THR A 52 -14.21 0.40 5.11
N ASP A 53 -14.88 1.51 5.40
CA ASP A 53 -14.29 2.66 6.09
C ASP A 53 -13.59 2.25 7.40
N ARG A 54 -14.26 1.41 8.21
CA ARG A 54 -13.70 0.83 9.44
C ARG A 54 -12.40 0.06 9.19
N HIS A 55 -12.30 -0.67 8.09
CA HIS A 55 -11.11 -1.45 7.75
C HIS A 55 -9.93 -0.52 7.44
N VAL A 56 -10.15 0.50 6.61
CA VAL A 56 -9.13 1.50 6.26
C VAL A 56 -8.61 2.20 7.52
N ARG A 57 -9.51 2.64 8.40
CA ARG A 57 -9.14 3.23 9.69
C ARG A 57 -8.26 2.31 10.54
N ARG A 58 -8.54 1.01 10.54
CA ARG A 58 -7.77 0.01 11.28
C ARG A 58 -6.36 -0.16 10.71
N ILE A 59 -6.21 -0.14 9.39
CA ILE A 59 -4.91 -0.21 8.72
C ILE A 59 -4.06 1.01 9.12
N GLN A 60 -4.61 2.22 8.95
CA GLN A 60 -3.92 3.48 9.29
C GLN A 60 -3.51 3.52 10.77
N ARG A 61 -4.40 3.16 11.68
CA ARG A 61 -4.10 3.08 13.12
C ARG A 61 -3.00 2.08 13.47
N ARG A 62 -2.97 0.91 12.82
CA ARG A 62 -1.91 -0.10 13.06
C ARG A 62 -0.55 0.45 12.66
N HIS A 63 -0.48 1.14 11.53
CA HIS A 63 0.77 1.75 11.06
C HIS A 63 1.23 2.89 11.96
N GLN A 64 0.31 3.72 12.46
CA GLN A 64 0.63 4.77 13.45
C GLN A 64 1.23 4.17 14.73
N LYS A 65 0.65 3.07 15.24
CA LYS A 65 1.15 2.37 16.42
C LYS A 65 2.53 1.77 16.20
N GLN A 66 2.80 1.22 15.02
CA GLN A 66 4.13 0.70 14.67
C GLN A 66 5.17 1.83 14.62
N LYS A 67 4.87 2.94 13.93
CA LYS A 67 5.76 4.12 13.94
C LYS A 67 6.09 4.61 15.36
N ASN A 68 5.08 4.67 16.23
CA ASN A 68 5.30 5.11 17.61
C ASN A 68 6.12 4.09 18.42
N LYS A 69 6.00 2.80 18.12
CA LYS A 69 6.78 1.75 18.78
C LYS A 69 8.24 1.79 18.34
N ASP A 70 8.47 1.86 17.04
CA ASP A 70 9.82 1.95 16.47
C ASP A 70 10.55 3.23 16.95
N GLN A 71 9.83 4.34 17.17
CA GLN A 71 10.42 5.56 17.75
C GLN A 71 10.81 5.44 19.22
N ILE A 72 10.09 4.64 20.02
CA ILE A 72 10.40 4.44 21.44
C ILE A 72 11.62 3.52 21.57
N ASP A 73 11.69 2.47 20.76
CA ASP A 73 12.80 1.50 20.77
C ASP A 73 14.13 2.09 20.24
N LEU A 74 14.12 3.31 19.66
CA LEU A 74 15.29 4.04 19.14
C LEU A 74 15.91 5.01 20.16
N ILE A 75 15.28 5.21 21.32
CA ILE A 75 15.70 6.18 22.35
C ILE A 75 16.38 5.50 23.56
N ASP A 76 16.32 4.17 23.65
CA ASP A 76 17.04 3.35 24.65
C ASP A 76 18.37 2.81 24.09
#